data_AF-A0A0P7WRI0-F1
#
_entry.id   AF-A0A0P7WRI0-F1
#
_cell.length_a   1.000
_cell.length_b   1.000
_cell.length_c   1.000
_cell.angle_alpha   90.00
_cell.angle_beta   90.00
_cell.angle_gamma   90.00
#
_symmetry.space_group_name_H-M   'P 1'
#
loop_
_entity.id
_entity.type
_entity.pdbx_description
1 polymer ?
#
loop_
_entity_poly.entity_id
_entity_poly.type
_entity_poly.pdbx_seq_one_letter_code
_entity_poly.pdbx_strand_id
1 'polypeptide(L)' 'MDVTVSELMASFLDSPLVLWVKTCGPLSASSEDSLSVFMELVDGVFLHKVMTHM' A
#
# COMPACT_ATOMS: atom_id res chain seq x y z
N MET A 1 -19.40 15.85 5.60
CA MET A 1 -18.27 16.34 4.78
C MET A 1 -17.96 15.21 3.81
N ASP A 2 -17.96 15.48 2.50
CA ASP A 2 -17.53 14.49 1.51
C ASP A 2 -16.03 14.24 1.71
N VAL A 3 -15.67 12.98 1.98
CA VAL A 3 -14.27 12.55 2.06
C VAL A 3 -13.67 12.65 0.66
N THR A 4 -12.52 13.32 0.55
CA THR A 4 -11.80 13.41 -0.72
C THR A 4 -11.04 12.12 -1.01
N VAL A 5 -10.85 11.80 -2.29
CA VAL A 5 -10.06 10.62 -2.71
C VAL A 5 -8.63 10.68 -2.14
N SER A 6 -8.05 11.87 -2.05
CA SER A 6 -6.73 12.07 -1.45
C SER A 6 -6.68 11.70 0.03
N GLU A 7 -7.71 12.03 0.82
CA GLU A 7 -7.79 11.62 2.23
C GLU A 7 -7.94 10.11 2.38
N LEU A 8 -8.76 9.48 1.53
CA LEU A 8 -8.94 8.04 1.55
C LEU A 8 -7.62 7.31 1.21
N MET A 9 -6.90 7.82 0.21
CA MET A 9 -5.59 7.28 -0.17
C MET A 9 -4.56 7.46 0.95
N ALA A 10 -4.51 8.64 1.58
CA ALA A 10 -3.63 8.87 2.73
C ALA A 10 -3.94 7.91 3.88
N SER A 11 -5.21 7.76 4.24
CA SER A 11 -5.65 6.82 5.29
C SER A 11 -5.32 5.37 4.95
N PHE A 12 -5.38 4.98 3.67
CA PHE A 12 -4.99 3.65 3.24
C PHE A 12 -3.48 3.43 3.37
N LEU A 13 -2.67 4.41 2.95
CA LEU A 13 -1.20 4.32 3.00
C LEU A 13 -0.64 4.31 4.42
N ASP A 14 -1.35 4.89 5.38
CA ASP A 14 -1.03 4.85 6.82
C ASP A 14 -1.63 3.62 7.53
N SER A 15 -2.36 2.76 6.81
CA SER A 15 -2.97 1.58 7.44
C SER A 15 -1.90 0.57 7.90
N PRO A 16 -2.19 -0.22 8.95
CA PRO A 16 -1.29 -1.26 9.44
C PRO A 16 -0.88 -2.26 8.36
N LEU A 17 -1.76 -2.52 7.38
CA LEU A 17 -1.49 -3.40 6.26
C LEU A 17 -0.39 -2.83 5.36
N VAL A 18 -0.48 -1.55 4.97
CA VAL A 18 0.54 -0.93 4.11
C VAL A 18 1.86 -0.79 4.86
N LEU A 19 1.82 -0.44 6.15
CA LEU A 19 3.01 -0.41 7.02
C LEU A 19 3.68 -1.79 7.13
N TRP A 20 2.89 -2.85 7.30
CA TRP A 20 3.40 -4.22 7.33
C TRP A 20 4.06 -4.58 6.00
N VAL A 21 3.41 -4.30 4.87
CA VAL A 21 3.99 -4.60 3.55
C VAL A 21 5.27 -3.79 3.30
N LYS A 22 5.36 -2.53 3.73
CA LYS A 22 6.58 -1.73 3.66
C LYS A 22 7.70 -2.28 4.55
N THR A 23 7.37 -2.93 5.67
CA THR A 23 8.37 -3.43 6.64
C THR A 23 8.83 -4.85 6.30
N CYS A 24 7.91 -5.69 5.86
CA CYS A 24 8.09 -7.13 5.68
C CYS A 24 8.24 -7.53 4.21
N GLY A 25 7.64 -6.77 3.30
CA GLY A 25 7.64 -7.03 1.86
C GLY A 25 8.72 -6.25 1.09
N PRO A 26 8.92 -6.58 -0.20
CA PRO A 26 9.92 -5.93 -1.06
C PRO A 26 9.60 -4.48 -1.46
N LEU A 27 8.48 -3.93 -0.98
CA LEU A 27 8.00 -2.57 -1.28
C LEU A 27 8.88 -1.45 -0.70
N SER A 28 9.84 -1.76 0.18
CA SER A 28 10.73 -0.77 0.81
C SER A 28 11.88 -0.29 -0.09
N ALA A 29 12.14 -0.92 -1.24
CA ALA A 29 13.38 -0.71 -1.99
C ALA A 29 13.31 0.45 -2.99
N SER A 30 12.12 0.88 -3.36
CA SER A 30 11.88 1.88 -4.40
C SER A 30 11.38 3.18 -3.77
N SER A 31 11.98 4.29 -4.17
CA SER A 31 11.56 5.65 -3.85
C SER A 31 10.21 5.97 -4.50
N GLU A 32 9.16 5.27 -4.09
CA GLU A 32 7.88 5.26 -4.79
C GLU A 32 6.92 6.29 -4.25
N ASP A 33 6.42 7.12 -5.18
CA ASP A 33 5.32 8.03 -4.95
C ASP A 33 4.11 7.31 -4.35
N SER A 34 3.41 7.99 -3.44
CA SER A 34 2.22 7.50 -2.74
C SER A 34 1.14 6.91 -3.67
N LEU A 35 0.98 7.47 -4.87
CA LEU A 35 0.06 6.95 -5.88
C LEU A 35 0.50 5.60 -6.46
N SER A 36 1.80 5.38 -6.62
CA SER A 36 2.36 4.12 -7.10
C SER A 36 2.09 3.01 -6.09
N VAL A 37 2.42 3.25 -4.83
CA VAL A 37 2.15 2.31 -3.72
C VAL A 37 0.66 2.00 -3.60
N PHE A 38 -0.20 3.01 -3.75
CA PHE A 38 -1.65 2.80 -3.76
C PHE A 38 -2.08 1.91 -4.93
N MET A 39 -1.66 2.21 -6.16
CA MET A 39 -2.04 1.43 -7.35
C MET A 39 -1.55 -0.02 -7.28
N GLU A 40 -0.37 -0.26 -6.72
CA GLU A 40 0.18 -1.61 -6.58
C GLU A 40 -0.55 -2.45 -5.52
N LEU A 41 -1.11 -1.81 -4.49
CA LEU A 41 -1.75 -2.52 -3.38
C LEU A 41 -3.28 -2.61 -3.52
N VAL A 42 -3.93 -1.66 -4.20
CA VAL A 42 -5.40 -1.56 -4.24
C VAL A 42 -6.06 -2.75 -4.93
N ASP A 43 -5.40 -3.36 -5.91
CA ASP A 43 -5.91 -4.55 -6.62
C ASP A 43 -5.75 -5.86 -5.82
N GLY A 44 -4.94 -5.84 -4.75
CA GLY A 44 -4.68 -6.98 -3.87
C GLY A 44 -3.75 -8.07 -4.45
N VAL A 45 -3.30 -7.97 -5.69
CA VAL A 45 -2.43 -8.97 -6.34
C VAL A 45 -1.07 -8.99 -5.68
N PHE A 46 -0.47 -7.82 -5.47
CA PHE A 46 0.82 -7.71 -4.79
C PHE A 46 0.73 -8.22 -3.34
N LEU A 47 -0.33 -7.83 -2.62
CA LEU A 47 -0.61 -8.28 -1.27
C LEU A 47 -0.69 -9.80 -1.18
N HIS A 48 -1.45 -10.43 -2.09
CA HIS A 48 -1.53 -11.88 -2.16
C HIS A 48 -0.15 -12.51 -2.35
N LYS A 49 0.65 -11.99 -3.27
CA LYS A 49 2.02 -12.47 -3.53
C LYS A 49 2.89 -12.38 -2.27
N VAL A 50 2.86 -11.28 -1.53
CA VAL A 50 3.60 -11.16 -0.27
C VAL A 50 3.10 -12.17 0.76
N MET A 51 1.79 -12.34 0.90
CA MET A 51 1.22 -13.28 1.87
C MET A 51 1.51 -14.76 1.55
N THR A 52 1.64 -15.12 0.26
CA THR A 52 1.92 -16.51 -0.15
C THR A 52 3.40 -16.83 -0.26
N HIS A 53 4.27 -15.83 -0.43
CA HIS A 53 5.71 -16.02 -0.64
C HIS A 53 6.58 -15.58 0.54
N MET A 54 6.00 -15.04 1.62
CA MET A 54 6.68 -14.84 2.91
C MET A 54 6.68 -16.09 3.79
#